data_AF-A0A4S0UYQ5-F1
#
_entry.id   AF-A0A4S0UYQ5-F1
#
_cell.length_a   1.000
_cell.length_b   1.000
_cell.length_c   1.000
_cell.angle_alpha   90.00
_cell.angle_beta   90.00
_cell.angle_gamma   90.00
#
_symmetry.space_group_name_H-M   'P 1'
#
loop_
_entity.id
_entity.type
_entity.pdbx_description
1 polymer ?
#
loop_
_entity_poly.entity_id
_entity_poly.type
_entity_poly.pdbx_seq_one_letter_code
_entity_poly.pdbx_strand_id
1 'polypeptide(L)'
;DIVIHNYRWRLRLAPGEPRYDDLEKKLATVPAIGVPTITMEGDANGAPHPDPSVYAKRFSGKYEHRLITGGIGHNLPQEAPQAFAQAVIDVDRF
;
A
#
# COMPACT_ATOMS: atom_id res chain seq x y z
N ASP A 1 -22.79 -0.45 -16.47
CA ASP A 1 -22.02 0.81 -16.43
C ASP A 1 -20.88 0.85 -15.42
N ILE A 2 -21.10 0.55 -14.14
CA ILE A 2 -20.08 0.70 -13.07
C ILE A 2 -18.79 -0.11 -13.34
N VAL A 3 -18.90 -1.40 -13.64
CA VAL A 3 -17.74 -2.28 -13.89
C VAL A 3 -16.94 -1.81 -15.11
N ILE A 4 -17.63 -1.56 -16.24
CA ILE A 4 -17.00 -1.11 -17.49
C ILE A 4 -16.33 0.26 -17.31
N HIS A 5 -16.97 1.19 -16.57
CA HIS A 5 -16.39 2.50 -16.29
C HIS A 5 -15.09 2.38 -15.50
N ASN A 6 -15.02 1.52 -14.47
CA ASN A 6 -13.80 1.33 -13.69
C ASN A 6 -12.62 0.86 -14.56
N TYR A 7 -12.84 -0.12 -15.44
CA TYR A 7 -11.81 -0.57 -16.37
C TYR A 7 -11.36 0.54 -17.32
N ARG A 8 -12.30 1.29 -17.90
CA ARG A 8 -11.97 2.43 -18.78
C ARG A 8 -11.20 3.51 -18.04
N TRP A 9 -11.62 3.88 -16.83
CA TRP A 9 -10.94 4.88 -16.01
C TRP A 9 -9.51 4.46 -15.64
N ARG A 10 -9.29 3.21 -15.20
CA ARG A 10 -7.93 2.68 -14.92
C ARG A 10 -7.01 2.72 -16.14
N LEU A 11 -7.58 2.55 -17.33
CA LEU A 11 -6.88 2.66 -18.61
C LEU A 11 -6.83 4.09 -19.16
N ARG A 12 -7.32 5.10 -18.41
CA ARG A 12 -7.42 6.52 -18.82
C ARG A 12 -8.29 6.75 -20.07
N LEU A 13 -9.26 5.88 -20.31
CA LEU A 13 -10.23 5.93 -21.42
C LEU A 13 -11.59 6.52 -21.01
N ALA A 14 -11.74 6.93 -19.75
CA ALA A 14 -12.91 7.61 -19.22
C ALA A 14 -12.47 8.65 -18.16
N PRO A 15 -13.21 9.77 -18.02
CA PRO A 15 -12.92 10.75 -16.97
C PRO A 15 -13.08 10.16 -15.57
N GLY A 16 -12.37 10.76 -14.61
CA GLY A 16 -12.58 10.49 -13.18
C GLY A 16 -13.82 11.20 -12.62
N GLU A 17 -14.00 11.11 -11.31
CA GLU A 17 -15.04 11.84 -10.58
C GLU A 17 -14.53 13.24 -10.19
N PRO A 18 -15.06 14.33 -10.79
CA PRO A 18 -14.52 15.69 -10.60
C PRO A 18 -14.50 16.16 -9.15
N ARG A 19 -15.40 15.67 -8.31
CA ARG A 19 -15.43 16.00 -6.87
C ARG A 19 -14.10 15.69 -6.16
N TYR A 20 -13.29 14.77 -6.69
CA TYR A 20 -12.04 14.33 -6.08
C TYR A 20 -10.78 14.86 -6.80
N ASP A 21 -10.91 15.70 -7.82
CA ASP A 21 -9.78 16.18 -8.64
C ASP A 21 -8.67 16.84 -7.81
N ASP A 22 -9.01 17.59 -6.77
CA ASP A 22 -8.01 18.26 -5.93
C ASP A 22 -7.23 17.27 -5.04
N LEU A 23 -7.89 16.19 -4.61
CA LEU A 23 -7.21 15.09 -3.92
C LEU A 23 -6.30 14.33 -4.90
N GLU A 24 -6.77 14.05 -6.11
CA GLU A 24 -5.98 13.39 -7.16
C GLU A 24 -4.74 14.21 -7.53
N LYS A 25 -4.87 15.54 -7.70
CA LYS A 25 -3.72 16.44 -7.93
C LYS A 25 -2.70 16.37 -6.78
N LYS A 26 -3.17 16.33 -5.53
CA LYS A 26 -2.29 16.22 -4.36
C LYS A 26 -1.61 14.85 -4.30
N LEU A 27 -2.31 13.77 -4.59
CA LEU A 27 -1.74 12.42 -4.61
C LEU A 27 -0.73 12.24 -5.76
N ALA A 28 -0.97 12.89 -6.90
CA ALA A 28 -0.07 12.85 -8.06
C ALA A 28 1.32 13.44 -7.78
N THR A 29 1.48 14.28 -6.75
CA THR A 29 2.81 14.76 -6.32
C THR A 29 3.60 13.73 -5.53
N VAL A 30 3.02 12.56 -5.23
CA VAL A 30 3.60 11.48 -4.43
C VAL A 30 4.11 12.01 -3.08
N PRO A 31 3.23 12.61 -2.25
CA PRO A 31 3.62 13.23 -0.99
C PRO A 31 4.23 12.21 -0.04
N ALA A 32 5.22 12.63 0.75
CA ALA A 32 5.82 11.78 1.77
C ALA A 32 4.84 11.51 2.93
N ILE A 33 4.96 10.33 3.53
CA ILE A 33 4.17 9.90 4.69
C ILE A 33 5.02 10.14 5.95
N GLY A 34 4.59 11.09 6.78
CA GLY A 34 5.33 11.52 7.98
C GLY A 34 4.96 10.79 9.28
N VAL A 35 3.88 10.00 9.27
CA VAL A 35 3.44 9.23 10.45
C VAL A 35 4.26 7.94 10.62
N PRO A 36 4.40 7.41 11.85
CA PRO A 36 4.85 6.05 12.12
C PRO A 36 4.29 5.04 11.11
N THR A 37 5.16 4.29 10.44
CA THR A 37 4.73 3.32 9.42
C THR A 37 5.55 2.04 9.46
N ILE A 38 4.87 0.91 9.40
CA ILE A 38 5.45 -0.40 9.10
C ILE A 38 4.87 -0.87 7.78
N THR A 39 5.72 -1.15 6.79
CA THR A 39 5.31 -1.86 5.57
C THR A 39 5.57 -3.35 5.74
N MET A 40 4.71 -4.18 5.16
CA MET A 40 4.85 -5.64 5.23
C MET A 40 4.71 -6.25 3.84
N GLU A 41 5.49 -7.28 3.55
CA GLU A 41 5.39 -8.06 2.30
C GLU A 41 5.52 -9.56 2.61
N GLY A 42 4.89 -10.41 1.78
CA GLY A 42 4.98 -11.86 1.88
C GLY A 42 5.99 -12.44 0.87
N ASP A 43 6.75 -13.46 1.26
CA ASP A 43 7.77 -14.10 0.41
C ASP A 43 7.23 -14.88 -0.79
N ALA A 44 5.92 -15.16 -0.82
CA ALA A 44 5.22 -15.86 -1.90
C ALA A 44 4.10 -15.03 -2.54
N ASN A 45 4.14 -13.70 -2.42
CA ASN A 45 3.16 -12.82 -3.04
C ASN A 45 3.28 -12.85 -4.59
N GLY A 46 2.35 -13.56 -5.24
CA GLY A 46 2.29 -13.63 -6.71
C GLY A 46 1.67 -12.41 -7.41
N ALA A 47 1.14 -11.43 -6.66
CA ALA A 47 0.60 -10.20 -7.23
C ALA A 47 1.73 -9.20 -7.54
N PRO A 48 1.55 -8.26 -8.49
CA PRO A 48 2.54 -7.22 -8.74
C PRO A 48 2.78 -6.36 -7.49
N HIS A 49 4.03 -6.29 -7.04
CA HIS A 49 4.47 -5.47 -5.92
C HIS A 49 5.88 -4.90 -6.18
N PRO A 50 6.19 -3.67 -5.75
CA PRO A 50 7.52 -3.09 -5.91
C PRO A 50 8.52 -3.61 -4.87
N ASP A 51 9.81 -3.58 -5.21
CA ASP A 51 10.88 -3.83 -4.24
C ASP A 51 10.85 -2.79 -3.10
N PRO A 52 11.03 -3.21 -1.83
CA PRO A 52 10.95 -2.31 -0.68
C PRO A 52 11.87 -1.10 -0.72
N SER A 53 13.05 -1.24 -1.32
CA SER A 53 14.02 -0.14 -1.45
C SER A 53 13.51 1.00 -2.33
N VAL A 54 12.57 0.72 -3.24
CA VAL A 54 12.01 1.71 -4.19
C VAL A 54 11.07 2.68 -3.47
N TYR A 55 10.36 2.22 -2.43
CA TYR A 55 9.37 3.04 -1.72
C TYR A 55 9.81 3.48 -0.32
N ALA A 56 10.86 2.88 0.27
CA ALA A 56 11.29 3.23 1.64
C ALA A 56 11.49 4.74 1.86
N LYS A 57 12.05 5.45 0.86
CA LYS A 57 12.29 6.90 0.92
C LYS A 57 11.01 7.76 0.94
N ARG A 58 9.83 7.17 0.73
CA ARG A 58 8.54 7.86 0.78
C ARG A 58 8.04 8.05 2.21
N PHE A 59 8.61 7.35 3.18
CA PHE A 59 8.29 7.48 4.59
C PHE A 59 9.33 8.39 5.26
N SER A 60 8.89 9.55 5.76
CA SER A 60 9.76 10.55 6.39
C SER A 60 9.74 10.50 7.92
N GLY A 61 8.81 9.73 8.51
CA GLY A 61 8.74 9.47 9.95
C GLY A 61 9.50 8.21 10.39
N LYS A 62 9.17 7.68 11.58
CA LYS A 62 9.65 6.36 12.01
C LYS A 62 9.14 5.29 11.03
N TYR A 63 10.06 4.51 10.49
CA TYR A 63 9.78 3.56 9.43
C TYR A 63 10.45 2.21 9.66
N GLU A 64 9.71 1.14 9.42
CA GLU A 64 10.20 -0.23 9.38
C GLU A 64 9.61 -0.95 8.16
N HIS A 65 10.37 -1.90 7.61
CA HIS A 65 9.87 -2.84 6.62
C HIS A 65 10.02 -4.27 7.14
N ARG A 66 8.99 -5.10 6.98
CA ARG A 66 8.97 -6.51 7.41
C ARG A 66 8.66 -7.42 6.23
N LEU A 67 9.59 -8.31 5.91
CA LEU A 67 9.34 -9.45 5.04
C LEU A 67 8.88 -10.64 5.88
N ILE A 68 7.68 -11.15 5.62
CA ILE A 68 7.14 -12.32 6.30
C ILE A 68 7.38 -13.55 5.44
N THR A 69 8.18 -14.47 5.96
CA THR A 69 8.53 -15.71 5.27
C THR A 69 7.62 -16.88 5.67
N GLY A 70 7.58 -17.91 4.84
CA GLY A 70 6.84 -19.14 5.13
C GLY A 70 5.76 -19.46 4.11
N GLY A 71 5.87 -18.92 2.90
CA GLY A 71 4.88 -19.09 1.85
C GLY A 71 3.70 -18.14 1.98
N ILE A 72 3.93 -16.93 2.50
CA ILE A 72 2.88 -15.93 2.72
C ILE A 72 2.65 -15.13 1.43
N GLY A 73 1.40 -15.09 1.01
CA GLY A 73 0.96 -14.41 -0.20
C GLY A 73 0.52 -12.98 0.02
N HIS A 74 -0.44 -12.56 -0.80
CA HIS A 74 -0.87 -11.17 -0.91
C HIS A 74 -1.71 -10.69 0.28
N ASN A 75 -2.35 -11.59 1.03
CA ASN A 75 -3.31 -11.24 2.07
C ASN A 75 -2.76 -11.55 3.47
N LEU A 76 -1.70 -10.81 3.88
CA LEU A 76 -1.07 -10.96 5.19
C LEU A 76 -2.03 -11.00 6.39
N PRO A 77 -3.09 -10.15 6.47
CA PRO A 77 -4.04 -10.23 7.58
C PRO A 77 -4.70 -11.61 7.75
N GLN A 78 -4.90 -12.33 6.65
CA GLN A 78 -5.53 -13.65 6.65
C GLN A 78 -4.51 -14.80 6.71
N GLU A 79 -3.37 -14.64 6.02
CA GLU A 79 -2.37 -15.70 5.84
C GLU A 79 -1.34 -15.74 6.99
N ALA A 80 -1.03 -14.59 7.59
CA ALA A 80 -0.12 -14.45 8.72
C ALA A 80 -0.71 -13.53 9.82
N PRO A 81 -1.89 -13.88 10.38
CA PRO A 81 -2.65 -12.98 11.25
C PRO A 81 -1.88 -12.54 12.50
N GLN A 82 -1.04 -13.40 13.08
CA GLN A 82 -0.22 -13.03 14.24
C GLN A 82 0.84 -11.99 13.87
N ALA A 83 1.55 -12.17 12.75
CA ALA A 83 2.55 -11.22 12.28
C ALA A 83 1.91 -9.87 11.94
N PHE A 84 0.74 -9.89 11.30
CA PHE A 84 -0.02 -8.69 10.98
C PHE A 84 -0.49 -7.95 12.23
N ALA A 85 -1.11 -8.65 13.19
CA ALA A 85 -1.56 -8.05 14.45
C ALA A 85 -0.39 -7.46 15.26
N GLN A 86 0.76 -8.14 15.26
CA GLN A 86 1.96 -7.64 15.92
C GLN A 86 2.46 -6.34 15.28
N ALA A 87 2.45 -6.23 13.95
CA ALA A 87 2.82 -4.99 13.26
C ALA A 87 1.89 -3.81 13.60
N VAL A 88 0.58 -4.06 13.76
CA VAL A 88 -0.37 -3.03 14.21
C VAL A 88 -0.06 -2.56 15.64
N ILE A 89 0.26 -3.48 16.55
CA ILE A 89 0.64 -3.14 17.93
C ILE A 89 1.97 -2.38 17.96
N ASP A 90 2.94 -2.79 17.16
CA ASP A 90 4.28 -2.19 17.16
C ASP A 90 4.29 -0.78 16.58
N VAL A 91 3.53 -0.53 15.51
CA VAL A 91 3.47 0.81 14.90
C VAL A 91 2.76 1.82 15.81
N ASP A 92 1.78 1.38 16.60
CA ASP A 92 1.11 2.21 17.64
C ASP A 92 2.07 2.61 18.77
N ARG A 93 3.12 1.81 19.00
CA ARG A 93 4.13 2.02 20.05
C ARG A 93 5.38 2.77 19.57
N PHE A 94 5.41 3.22 18.31
CA PHE A 94 6.49 4.05 17.78
C PHE A 94 6.57 5.41 18.49
#